data_AF-A0A9E3NC49-F1
#
_entry.id   AF-A0A9E3NC49-F1
#
_cell.length_a   1.000
_cell.length_b   1.000
_cell.length_c   1.000
_cell.angle_alpha   90.00
_cell.angle_beta   90.00
_cell.angle_gamma   90.00
#
_symmetry.space_group_name_H-M   'P 1'
#
loop_
_entity.id
_entity.type
_entity.pdbx_description
1 polymer ?
#
loop_
_entity_poly.entity_id
_entity_poly.type
_entity_poly.pdbx_seq_one_letter_code
_entity_poly.pdbx_strand_id
1 'polypeptide(L)'
;MEKAVLNHQLETLLQNNEDVLPLAEQVEHIHIQFSELMEASRKEQLQSFLNEGGDELEFNYSPDAEDLRYNDLHTTFKQRHDKQVSTIQEAKENVLTTKKQIIDELKAITKTDKKSLRSSYDKAKKLQERWEQSGPNNNDELLQLESEYKYNIELFYHNAKITREFILLDFQKNLEAKNVILEKVKALEAEENGRIIEQKLKQYQKEWFRVGPVMREIREENRKGFDEVVATIEAKLDVFYAGQEELLRENLKKKIDLCEQVNSIRENLKESPKDYQRAANEVLKIQKEWKIIGRSEENDRVWDVFRQACDAFFERKRQFFNQLSVIRKDNKKAKLGIVEQAETLQAQTDWKKTTEALISLQKEWKSIGPAQPSDDQKLWKRFRAACDFFFKAKSEYYNGLDDQQEDNLIKKQSLIKELQAYQPNGNAQEAVQILQNFEKEWQAIGHVPFSEKDSLYQAYFETLNSKYDLLKMDRVSKTRERFKNKVVALTNGDNSNKQLKQERFKLRQQIERAEKKLAQYQNNIHFFSGQNANPLLKDIEKNIRQTEQHLDQLKDKLQMIYDLEDEVG
;
A
#
# COMPACT_ATOMS: atom_id res chain seq x y z
N MET A 1 -23.94 -92.82 -112.70
CA MET A 1 -23.17 -91.62 -113.12
C MET A 1 -23.78 -90.32 -112.60
N GLU A 2 -25.10 -90.18 -112.51
CA GLU A 2 -25.76 -88.91 -112.10
C GLU A 2 -25.43 -88.46 -110.66
N LYS A 3 -25.33 -89.38 -109.67
CA LYS A 3 -24.90 -89.03 -108.30
C LYS A 3 -23.53 -88.35 -108.25
N ALA A 4 -22.56 -88.87 -109.01
CA ALA A 4 -21.21 -88.31 -109.05
C ALA A 4 -21.18 -86.88 -109.62
N VAL A 5 -22.10 -86.54 -110.55
CA VAL A 5 -22.22 -85.18 -111.13
C VAL A 5 -22.74 -84.21 -110.08
N LEU A 6 -23.78 -84.56 -109.33
CA LEU A 6 -24.33 -83.73 -108.26
C LEU A 6 -23.34 -83.54 -107.11
N ASN A 7 -22.60 -84.60 -106.73
CA ASN A 7 -21.50 -84.49 -105.78
C ASN A 7 -20.40 -83.55 -106.26
N HIS A 8 -19.99 -83.66 -107.53
CA HIS A 8 -19.00 -82.77 -108.09
C HIS A 8 -19.50 -81.31 -108.15
N GLN A 9 -20.78 -81.09 -108.45
CA GLN A 9 -21.39 -79.75 -108.43
C GLN A 9 -21.40 -79.16 -107.01
N LEU A 10 -21.85 -79.91 -106.00
CA LEU A 10 -21.85 -79.46 -104.60
C LEU A 10 -20.43 -79.20 -104.09
N GLU A 11 -19.48 -80.08 -104.42
CA GLU A 11 -18.07 -79.93 -104.11
C GLU A 11 -17.47 -78.68 -104.76
N THR A 12 -17.78 -78.43 -106.03
CA THR A 12 -17.33 -77.24 -106.77
C THR A 12 -17.90 -75.97 -106.16
N LEU A 13 -19.18 -75.96 -105.76
CA LEU A 13 -19.80 -74.84 -105.07
C LEU A 13 -19.11 -74.54 -103.73
N LEU A 14 -18.77 -75.59 -102.96
CA LEU A 14 -18.12 -75.45 -101.65
C LEU A 14 -16.62 -75.13 -101.72
N GLN A 15 -15.94 -75.49 -102.82
CA GLN A 15 -14.53 -75.15 -103.05
C GLN A 15 -14.36 -73.71 -103.56
N ASN A 16 -15.27 -73.26 -104.42
CA ASN A 16 -15.14 -71.96 -105.08
C ASN A 16 -15.72 -70.79 -104.27
N ASN A 17 -16.49 -71.08 -103.22
CA ASN A 17 -17.16 -70.06 -102.43
C ASN A 17 -16.87 -70.24 -100.94
N GLU A 18 -16.19 -69.26 -100.35
CA GLU A 18 -16.02 -69.18 -98.90
C GLU A 18 -17.32 -68.72 -98.21
N ASP A 19 -18.11 -67.86 -98.86
CA ASP A 19 -19.45 -67.47 -98.43
C ASP A 19 -20.49 -68.46 -98.98
N VAL A 20 -21.13 -69.21 -98.08
CA VAL A 20 -22.09 -70.23 -98.45
C VAL A 20 -23.54 -69.76 -98.27
N LEU A 21 -23.77 -68.57 -97.70
CA LEU A 21 -25.10 -67.97 -97.55
C LEU A 21 -25.83 -67.80 -98.90
N PRO A 22 -25.22 -67.21 -99.96
CA PRO A 22 -25.90 -67.03 -101.24
C PRO A 22 -26.10 -68.35 -102.00
N LEU A 23 -25.46 -69.44 -101.54
CA LEU A 23 -25.55 -70.76 -102.16
C LEU A 23 -26.71 -71.58 -101.59
N ALA A 24 -27.40 -71.12 -100.55
CA ALA A 24 -28.45 -71.89 -99.86
C ALA A 24 -29.53 -72.42 -100.82
N GLU A 25 -30.03 -71.57 -101.72
CA GLU A 25 -31.03 -71.99 -102.72
C GLU A 25 -30.46 -73.02 -103.72
N GLN A 26 -29.19 -72.87 -104.12
CA GLN A 26 -28.54 -73.77 -105.08
C GLN A 26 -28.21 -75.13 -104.45
N VAL A 27 -27.77 -75.15 -103.19
CA VAL A 27 -27.46 -76.38 -102.46
C VAL A 27 -28.74 -77.13 -102.09
N GLU A 28 -29.82 -76.42 -101.74
CA GLU A 28 -31.14 -77.02 -101.53
C GLU A 28 -31.64 -77.72 -102.79
N HIS A 29 -31.47 -77.09 -103.97
CA HIS A 29 -31.81 -77.72 -105.24
C HIS A 29 -31.01 -79.00 -105.49
N ILE A 30 -29.69 -78.99 -105.24
CA ILE A 30 -28.85 -80.19 -105.34
C ILE A 30 -29.28 -81.26 -104.33
N HIS A 31 -29.68 -80.86 -103.11
CA HIS A 31 -30.17 -81.79 -102.09
C HIS A 31 -31.43 -82.52 -102.51
N ILE A 32 -32.40 -81.82 -103.09
CA ILE A 32 -33.63 -82.41 -103.62
C ILE A 32 -33.28 -83.44 -104.70
N GLN A 33 -32.48 -83.04 -105.70
CA GLN A 33 -32.09 -83.93 -106.80
C GLN A 33 -31.28 -85.16 -106.34
N PHE A 34 -30.37 -84.99 -105.37
CA PHE A 34 -29.57 -86.10 -104.85
C PHE A 34 -30.43 -87.07 -104.04
N SER A 35 -31.38 -86.56 -103.26
CA SER A 35 -32.30 -87.37 -102.45
C SER A 35 -33.17 -88.28 -103.34
N GLU A 36 -33.63 -87.78 -104.48
CA GLU A 36 -34.38 -88.59 -105.47
C GLU A 36 -33.53 -89.75 -106.03
N LEU A 37 -32.26 -89.50 -106.36
CA LEU A 37 -31.34 -90.53 -106.86
C LEU A 37 -30.95 -91.56 -105.79
N MET A 38 -30.81 -91.12 -104.53
CA MET A 38 -30.63 -92.00 -103.37
C MET A 38 -31.83 -92.93 -103.18
N GLU A 39 -33.06 -92.40 -103.26
CA GLU A 39 -34.27 -93.22 -103.19
C GLU A 39 -34.37 -94.23 -104.34
N ALA A 40 -34.00 -93.83 -105.56
CA ALA A 40 -33.95 -94.74 -106.71
C ALA A 40 -32.96 -95.89 -106.49
N SER A 41 -31.75 -95.59 -106.00
CA SER A 41 -30.73 -96.60 -105.71
C SER A 41 -31.15 -97.54 -104.57
N ARG A 42 -31.86 -97.00 -103.57
CA ARG A 42 -32.45 -97.79 -102.49
C ARG A 42 -33.48 -98.78 -103.00
N LYS A 43 -34.33 -98.38 -103.97
CA LYS A 43 -35.29 -99.27 -104.62
C LYS A 43 -34.61 -100.35 -105.45
N GLU A 44 -33.53 -100.03 -106.18
CA GLU A 44 -32.76 -101.02 -106.94
C GLU A 44 -32.09 -102.05 -106.03
N GLN A 45 -31.41 -101.62 -104.95
CA GLN A 45 -30.82 -102.54 -103.98
C GLN A 45 -31.89 -103.42 -103.31
N LEU A 46 -33.05 -102.84 -102.98
CA LEU A 46 -34.18 -103.59 -102.44
C LEU A 46 -34.67 -104.65 -103.43
N GLN A 47 -34.82 -104.32 -104.72
CA GLN A 47 -35.20 -105.28 -105.75
C GLN A 47 -34.16 -106.39 -105.94
N SER A 48 -32.86 -106.07 -105.91
CA SER A 48 -31.80 -107.08 -105.99
C SER A 48 -31.84 -108.02 -104.79
N PHE A 49 -32.02 -107.49 -103.58
CA PHE A 49 -32.13 -108.26 -102.34
C PHE A 49 -33.32 -109.22 -102.35
N LEU A 50 -34.46 -108.77 -102.85
CA LEU A 50 -35.65 -109.59 -103.05
C LEU A 50 -35.43 -110.71 -104.09
N ASN A 51 -34.73 -110.41 -105.19
CA ASN A 51 -34.43 -111.40 -106.24
C ASN A 51 -33.44 -112.48 -105.79
N GLU A 52 -32.56 -112.18 -104.83
CA GLU A 52 -31.63 -113.14 -104.22
C GLU A 52 -32.29 -114.00 -103.13
N GLY A 53 -33.60 -113.82 -102.90
CA GLY A 53 -34.41 -114.59 -101.95
C GLY A 53 -34.52 -113.97 -100.55
N GLY A 54 -34.13 -112.71 -100.37
CA GLY A 54 -34.28 -111.97 -99.11
C GLY A 54 -35.70 -111.46 -98.85
N ASP A 55 -36.01 -111.16 -97.59
CA ASP A 55 -37.30 -110.59 -97.14
C ASP A 55 -37.21 -109.04 -97.06
N GLU A 56 -38.19 -108.32 -97.63
CA GLU A 56 -38.24 -106.85 -97.65
C GLU A 56 -38.03 -106.20 -96.27
N LEU A 57 -38.52 -106.83 -95.20
CA LEU A 57 -38.39 -106.31 -93.83
C LEU A 57 -36.96 -106.41 -93.27
N GLU A 58 -36.11 -107.26 -93.86
CA GLU A 58 -34.70 -107.41 -93.48
C GLU A 58 -33.76 -106.54 -94.34
N PHE A 59 -34.30 -105.78 -95.30
CA PHE A 59 -33.51 -104.91 -96.17
C PHE A 59 -32.98 -103.67 -95.44
N ASN A 60 -31.65 -103.54 -95.41
CA ASN A 60 -30.98 -102.30 -95.05
C ASN A 60 -30.29 -101.70 -96.27
N TYR A 61 -30.55 -100.43 -96.53
CA TYR A 61 -29.84 -99.71 -97.58
C TYR A 61 -28.36 -99.66 -97.25
N SER A 62 -27.52 -100.15 -98.16
CA SER A 62 -26.08 -100.01 -98.05
C SER A 62 -25.66 -98.81 -98.88
N PRO A 63 -25.33 -97.66 -98.25
CA PRO A 63 -24.93 -96.47 -99.00
C PRO A 63 -23.75 -96.78 -99.90
N ASP A 64 -23.83 -96.31 -101.15
CA ASP A 64 -22.69 -96.38 -102.04
C ASP A 64 -21.66 -95.28 -101.70
N ALA A 65 -20.51 -95.30 -102.37
CA ALA A 65 -19.45 -94.32 -102.13
C ALA A 65 -19.88 -92.88 -102.43
N GLU A 66 -20.82 -92.68 -103.37
CA GLU A 66 -21.32 -91.35 -103.73
C GLU A 66 -22.32 -90.83 -102.68
N ASP A 67 -23.13 -91.69 -102.07
CA ASP A 67 -24.04 -91.31 -100.98
C ASP A 67 -23.30 -90.85 -99.73
N LEU A 68 -22.23 -91.56 -99.38
CA LEU A 68 -21.36 -91.17 -98.27
C LEU A 68 -20.69 -89.82 -98.56
N ARG A 69 -20.23 -89.60 -99.79
CA ARG A 69 -19.60 -88.34 -100.22
C ARG A 69 -20.59 -87.17 -100.20
N TYR A 70 -21.82 -87.38 -100.66
CA TYR A 70 -22.87 -86.37 -100.61
C TYR A 70 -23.18 -85.93 -99.18
N ASN A 71 -23.37 -86.90 -98.28
CA ASN A 71 -23.68 -86.61 -96.88
C ASN A 71 -22.57 -85.81 -96.21
N ASP A 72 -21.30 -86.09 -96.51
CA ASP A 72 -20.15 -85.32 -96.01
C ASP A 72 -20.14 -83.87 -96.56
N LEU A 73 -20.34 -83.70 -97.86
CA LEU A 73 -20.40 -82.38 -98.51
C LEU A 73 -21.60 -81.54 -98.02
N HIS A 74 -22.78 -82.14 -97.93
CA HIS A 74 -23.99 -81.45 -97.46
C HIS A 74 -23.90 -81.09 -95.96
N THR A 75 -23.33 -81.97 -95.14
CA THR A 75 -23.03 -81.67 -93.74
C THR A 75 -22.03 -80.51 -93.62
N THR A 76 -20.99 -80.51 -94.47
CA THR A 76 -20.01 -79.41 -94.53
C THR A 76 -20.65 -78.08 -94.92
N PHE A 77 -21.55 -78.08 -95.91
CA PHE A 77 -22.33 -76.89 -96.28
C PHE A 77 -23.15 -76.36 -95.10
N LYS A 78 -23.95 -77.23 -94.48
CA LYS A 78 -24.83 -76.87 -93.36
C LYS A 78 -24.04 -76.29 -92.18
N GLN A 79 -22.91 -76.92 -91.82
CA GLN A 79 -22.03 -76.41 -90.77
C GLN A 79 -21.46 -75.02 -91.09
N ARG A 80 -21.04 -74.77 -92.34
CA ARG A 80 -20.53 -73.46 -92.76
C ARG A 80 -21.64 -72.40 -92.78
N HIS A 81 -22.82 -72.75 -93.28
CA HIS A 81 -23.98 -71.88 -93.37
C HIS A 81 -24.48 -71.47 -91.99
N ASP A 82 -24.73 -72.44 -91.10
CA ASP A 82 -25.16 -72.19 -89.73
C ASP A 82 -24.13 -71.36 -88.96
N LYS A 83 -22.83 -71.60 -89.18
CA LYS A 83 -21.76 -70.78 -88.62
C LYS A 83 -21.80 -69.34 -89.12
N GLN A 84 -22.02 -69.10 -90.41
CA GLN A 84 -22.10 -67.74 -90.98
C GLN A 84 -23.35 -67.00 -90.53
N VAL A 85 -24.51 -67.67 -90.47
CA VAL A 85 -25.75 -67.11 -89.89
C VAL A 85 -25.56 -66.75 -88.42
N SER A 86 -24.97 -67.64 -87.61
CA SER A 86 -24.65 -67.38 -86.20
C SER A 86 -23.71 -66.19 -86.06
N THR A 87 -22.66 -66.12 -86.88
CA THR A 87 -21.68 -65.01 -86.84
C THR A 87 -22.32 -63.66 -87.17
N ILE A 88 -23.23 -63.60 -88.15
CA ILE A 88 -23.97 -62.37 -88.49
C ILE A 88 -24.93 -61.97 -87.37
N GLN A 89 -25.61 -62.94 -86.77
CA GLN A 89 -26.54 -62.69 -85.67
C GLN A 89 -25.80 -62.22 -84.41
N GLU A 90 -24.68 -62.86 -84.06
CA GLU A 90 -23.78 -62.45 -82.99
C GLU A 90 -23.23 -61.03 -83.24
N ALA A 91 -22.83 -60.71 -84.48
CA ALA A 91 -22.39 -59.35 -84.81
C ALA A 91 -23.49 -58.31 -84.62
N LYS A 92 -24.74 -58.60 -85.03
CA LYS A 92 -25.90 -57.71 -84.81
C LYS A 92 -26.21 -57.54 -83.32
N GLU A 93 -26.21 -58.64 -82.56
CA GLU A 93 -26.47 -58.63 -81.12
C GLU A 93 -25.37 -57.90 -80.35
N ASN A 94 -24.11 -58.04 -80.77
CA ASN A 94 -22.97 -57.29 -80.22
C ASN A 94 -23.12 -55.78 -80.47
N VAL A 95 -23.53 -55.36 -81.67
CA VAL A 95 -23.80 -53.94 -81.98
C VAL A 95 -24.94 -53.41 -81.12
N LEU A 96 -26.04 -54.15 -81.02
CA LEU A 96 -27.21 -53.78 -80.23
C LEU A 96 -26.85 -53.63 -78.74
N THR A 97 -26.12 -54.61 -78.20
CA THR A 97 -25.67 -54.62 -76.80
C THR A 97 -24.71 -53.48 -76.52
N THR A 98 -23.76 -53.24 -77.43
CA THR A 98 -22.80 -52.12 -77.31
C THR A 98 -23.52 -50.78 -77.28
N LYS A 99 -24.49 -50.55 -78.17
CA LYS A 99 -25.27 -49.31 -78.23
C LYS A 99 -26.15 -49.11 -76.99
N LYS A 100 -26.81 -50.16 -76.50
CA LYS A 100 -27.56 -50.13 -75.22
C LYS A 100 -26.65 -49.76 -74.05
N GLN A 101 -25.47 -50.39 -73.94
CA GLN A 101 -24.47 -50.05 -72.91
C GLN A 101 -24.00 -48.60 -72.99
N ILE A 102 -23.72 -48.08 -74.19
CA ILE A 102 -23.32 -46.66 -74.36
C ILE A 102 -24.41 -45.73 -73.83
N ILE A 103 -25.68 -46.01 -74.15
CA ILE A 103 -26.82 -45.21 -73.68
C ILE A 103 -26.95 -45.27 -72.15
N ASP A 104 -26.76 -46.44 -71.54
CA ASP A 104 -26.82 -46.58 -70.09
C ASP A 104 -25.66 -45.86 -69.38
N GLU A 105 -24.45 -45.96 -69.92
CA GLU A 105 -23.29 -45.19 -69.46
C GLU A 105 -23.51 -43.67 -69.62
N LEU A 106 -24.16 -43.26 -70.73
CA LEU A 106 -24.51 -41.87 -71.00
C LEU A 106 -25.57 -41.36 -70.00
N LYS A 107 -26.62 -42.13 -69.73
CA LYS A 107 -27.63 -41.84 -68.69
C LYS A 107 -26.99 -41.71 -67.30
N ALA A 108 -26.01 -42.56 -66.99
CA ALA A 108 -25.30 -42.51 -65.72
C ALA A 108 -24.51 -41.20 -65.57
N ILE A 109 -23.82 -40.75 -66.62
CA ILE A 109 -23.07 -39.49 -66.57
C ILE A 109 -23.96 -38.24 -66.63
N THR A 110 -25.16 -38.32 -67.21
CA THR A 110 -26.14 -37.21 -67.21
C THR A 110 -26.65 -36.85 -65.81
N LYS A 111 -26.57 -37.79 -64.86
CA LYS A 111 -26.91 -37.60 -63.45
C LYS A 111 -25.72 -37.11 -62.59
N THR A 112 -24.58 -36.79 -63.20
CA THR A 112 -23.35 -36.48 -62.43
C THR A 112 -23.39 -35.10 -61.76
N ASP A 113 -22.85 -35.05 -60.54
CA ASP A 113 -22.72 -33.85 -59.70
C ASP A 113 -21.55 -32.92 -60.10
N LYS A 114 -21.55 -31.68 -59.60
CA LYS A 114 -20.60 -30.58 -59.84
C LYS A 114 -19.12 -31.02 -59.80
N LYS A 115 -18.76 -31.96 -58.92
CA LYS A 115 -17.37 -32.38 -58.66
C LYS A 115 -16.71 -33.15 -59.82
N SER A 116 -17.51 -33.78 -60.66
CA SER A 116 -17.00 -34.67 -61.73
C SER A 116 -17.25 -34.12 -63.13
N LEU A 117 -17.73 -32.87 -63.25
CA LEU A 117 -18.11 -32.25 -64.52
C LEU A 117 -17.05 -32.39 -65.62
N ARG A 118 -15.77 -32.08 -65.32
CA ARG A 118 -14.67 -32.25 -66.28
C ARG A 118 -14.49 -33.70 -66.73
N SER A 119 -14.47 -34.64 -65.78
CA SER A 119 -14.35 -36.06 -66.10
C SER A 119 -15.57 -36.60 -66.85
N SER A 120 -16.75 -36.03 -66.64
CA SER A 120 -17.98 -36.41 -67.35
C SER A 120 -17.96 -35.92 -68.81
N TYR A 121 -17.36 -34.75 -69.10
CA TYR A 121 -17.11 -34.32 -70.48
C TYR A 121 -16.16 -35.29 -71.20
N ASP A 122 -15.06 -35.68 -70.56
CA ASP A 122 -14.10 -36.63 -71.15
C ASP A 122 -14.74 -38.00 -71.40
N LYS A 123 -15.60 -38.47 -70.48
CA LYS A 123 -16.39 -39.71 -70.65
C LYS A 123 -17.41 -39.58 -71.76
N ALA A 124 -18.17 -38.48 -71.82
CA ALA A 124 -19.14 -38.24 -72.90
C ALA A 124 -18.46 -38.28 -74.27
N LYS A 125 -17.30 -37.63 -74.41
CA LYS A 125 -16.53 -37.66 -75.67
C LYS A 125 -16.13 -39.09 -76.07
N LYS A 126 -15.62 -39.90 -75.12
CA LYS A 126 -15.28 -41.31 -75.38
C LYS A 126 -16.51 -42.14 -75.75
N LEU A 127 -17.66 -41.88 -75.14
CA LEU A 127 -18.91 -42.55 -75.47
C LEU A 127 -19.40 -42.18 -76.88
N GLN A 128 -19.23 -40.92 -77.30
CA GLN A 128 -19.50 -40.48 -78.66
C GLN A 128 -18.59 -41.21 -79.68
N GLU A 129 -17.28 -41.26 -79.41
CA GLU A 129 -16.32 -42.00 -80.25
C GLU A 129 -16.69 -43.50 -80.34
N ARG A 130 -17.07 -44.12 -79.21
CA ARG A 130 -17.52 -45.52 -79.17
C ARG A 130 -18.84 -45.74 -79.93
N TRP A 131 -19.73 -44.76 -79.91
CA TRP A 131 -20.99 -44.78 -80.65
C TRP A 131 -20.74 -44.74 -82.17
N GLU A 132 -19.88 -43.84 -82.63
CA GLU A 132 -19.49 -43.73 -84.04
C GLU A 132 -18.83 -45.00 -84.58
N GLN A 133 -18.04 -45.69 -83.74
CA GLN A 133 -17.34 -46.93 -84.11
C GLN A 133 -18.23 -48.19 -84.07
N SER A 134 -19.43 -48.12 -83.49
CA SER A 134 -20.31 -49.29 -83.26
C SER A 134 -21.12 -49.75 -84.48
N GLY A 135 -20.88 -49.18 -85.66
CA GLY A 135 -21.48 -49.63 -86.93
C GLY A 135 -22.83 -48.98 -87.29
N PRO A 136 -23.31 -49.16 -88.54
CA PRO A 136 -24.47 -48.43 -89.09
C PRO A 136 -25.83 -48.91 -88.54
N ASN A 137 -26.81 -48.01 -88.54
CA ASN A 137 -28.18 -48.27 -88.08
C ASN A 137 -29.05 -48.78 -89.23
N ASN A 138 -29.17 -50.10 -89.35
CA ASN A 138 -29.79 -50.74 -90.51
C ASN A 138 -31.16 -51.38 -90.21
N ASN A 139 -31.72 -51.20 -89.00
CA ASN A 139 -33.03 -51.72 -88.62
C ASN A 139 -33.79 -50.77 -87.66
N ASP A 140 -35.09 -51.03 -87.47
CA ASP A 140 -35.98 -50.19 -86.65
C ASP A 140 -35.55 -50.08 -85.17
N GLU A 141 -35.03 -51.16 -84.58
CA GLU A 141 -34.56 -51.15 -83.19
C GLU A 141 -33.31 -50.23 -83.02
N LEU A 142 -32.40 -50.24 -83.99
CA LEU A 142 -31.21 -49.37 -83.98
C LEU A 142 -31.55 -47.90 -84.23
N LEU A 143 -32.60 -47.59 -85.00
CA LEU A 143 -33.10 -46.22 -85.18
C LEU A 143 -33.73 -45.65 -83.89
N GLN A 144 -34.42 -46.50 -83.11
CA GLN A 144 -34.92 -46.11 -81.78
C GLN A 144 -33.77 -45.81 -80.83
N LEU A 145 -32.74 -46.66 -80.79
CA LEU A 145 -31.55 -46.41 -79.98
C LEU A 145 -30.81 -45.14 -80.40
N GLU A 146 -30.80 -44.79 -81.69
CA GLU A 146 -30.21 -43.52 -82.16
C GLU A 146 -30.95 -42.29 -81.60
N SER A 147 -32.27 -42.35 -81.60
CA SER A 147 -33.10 -41.27 -81.03
C SER A 147 -32.86 -41.14 -79.52
N GLU A 148 -32.77 -42.27 -78.82
CA GLU A 148 -32.48 -42.30 -77.39
C GLU A 148 -31.06 -41.78 -77.08
N TYR A 149 -30.06 -42.16 -77.86
CA TYR A 149 -28.70 -41.63 -77.75
C TYR A 149 -28.67 -40.10 -77.93
N LYS A 150 -29.29 -39.58 -79.00
CA LYS A 150 -29.38 -38.13 -79.28
C LYS A 150 -30.02 -37.37 -78.11
N TYR A 151 -31.12 -37.88 -77.58
CA TYR A 151 -31.77 -37.28 -76.41
C TYR A 151 -30.83 -37.25 -75.19
N ASN A 152 -30.18 -38.37 -74.87
CA ASN A 152 -29.34 -38.46 -73.68
C ASN A 152 -28.06 -37.62 -73.79
N ILE A 153 -27.50 -37.46 -75.00
CA ILE A 153 -26.31 -36.61 -75.20
C ILE A 153 -26.66 -35.12 -75.11
N GLU A 154 -27.80 -34.70 -75.67
CA GLU A 154 -28.32 -33.34 -75.52
C GLU A 154 -28.61 -33.03 -74.05
N LEU A 155 -29.26 -33.95 -73.35
CA LEU A 155 -29.57 -33.81 -71.93
C LEU A 155 -28.31 -33.70 -71.08
N PHE A 156 -27.26 -34.47 -71.39
CA PHE A 156 -25.95 -34.35 -70.73
C PHE A 156 -25.36 -32.94 -70.87
N TYR A 157 -25.25 -32.42 -72.10
CA TYR A 157 -24.65 -31.10 -72.33
C TYR A 157 -25.49 -29.97 -71.74
N HIS A 158 -26.83 -30.08 -71.78
CA HIS A 158 -27.73 -29.15 -71.11
C HIS A 158 -27.50 -29.12 -69.59
N ASN A 159 -27.48 -30.29 -68.94
CA ASN A 159 -27.22 -30.39 -67.50
C ASN A 159 -25.81 -29.91 -67.13
N ALA A 160 -24.81 -30.19 -67.98
CA ALA A 160 -23.44 -29.74 -67.80
C ALA A 160 -23.32 -28.21 -67.90
N LYS A 161 -24.04 -27.59 -68.84
CA LYS A 161 -24.14 -26.12 -68.96
C LYS A 161 -24.77 -25.51 -67.70
N ILE A 162 -25.92 -26.04 -67.27
CA ILE A 162 -26.59 -25.63 -66.02
C ILE A 162 -25.64 -25.75 -64.82
N THR A 163 -24.92 -26.86 -64.71
CA THR A 163 -23.95 -27.10 -63.63
C THR A 163 -22.83 -26.06 -63.63
N ARG A 164 -22.31 -25.70 -64.82
CA ARG A 164 -21.32 -24.63 -64.97
C ARG A 164 -21.87 -23.27 -64.57
N GLU A 165 -23.09 -22.94 -64.98
CA GLU A 165 -23.77 -21.70 -64.59
C GLU A 165 -23.98 -21.62 -63.07
N PHE A 166 -24.38 -22.73 -62.43
CA PHE A 166 -24.45 -22.81 -60.97
C PHE A 166 -23.10 -22.59 -60.28
N ILE A 167 -22.01 -23.13 -60.81
CA ILE A 167 -20.66 -22.92 -60.25
C ILE A 167 -20.26 -21.44 -60.36
N LEU A 168 -20.53 -20.80 -61.51
CA LEU A 168 -20.27 -19.37 -61.69
C LEU A 168 -21.10 -18.51 -60.74
N LEU A 169 -22.38 -18.85 -60.56
CA LEU A 169 -23.26 -18.19 -59.61
C LEU A 169 -22.78 -18.39 -58.16
N ASP A 170 -22.32 -19.59 -57.79
CA ASP A 170 -21.72 -19.86 -56.48
C ASP A 170 -20.46 -18.99 -56.26
N PHE A 171 -19.60 -18.86 -57.27
CA PHE A 171 -18.43 -17.96 -57.19
C PHE A 171 -18.83 -16.49 -57.02
N GLN A 172 -19.88 -16.04 -57.72
CA GLN A 172 -20.40 -14.69 -57.57
C GLN A 172 -20.97 -14.46 -56.16
N LYS A 173 -21.80 -15.38 -55.64
CA LYS A 173 -22.35 -15.30 -54.28
C LYS A 173 -21.26 -15.36 -53.22
N ASN A 174 -20.23 -16.18 -53.43
CA ASN A 174 -19.07 -16.23 -52.54
C ASN A 174 -18.30 -14.90 -52.55
N LEU A 175 -18.14 -14.27 -53.72
CA LEU A 175 -17.50 -12.96 -53.83
C LEU A 175 -18.32 -11.88 -53.10
N GLU A 176 -19.65 -11.84 -53.31
CA GLU A 176 -20.55 -10.92 -52.61
C GLU A 176 -20.48 -11.10 -51.09
N ALA A 177 -20.56 -12.34 -50.60
CA ALA A 177 -20.44 -12.65 -49.18
C ALA A 177 -19.08 -12.24 -48.60
N LYS A 178 -18.00 -12.47 -49.35
CA LYS A 178 -16.65 -12.02 -48.98
C LYS A 178 -16.55 -10.50 -48.93
N ASN A 179 -17.11 -9.79 -49.90
CA ASN A 179 -17.12 -8.32 -49.90
C ASN A 179 -17.90 -7.77 -48.70
N VAL A 180 -19.03 -8.37 -48.33
CA VAL A 180 -19.76 -8.00 -47.12
C VAL A 180 -18.90 -8.18 -45.87
N ILE A 181 -18.15 -9.28 -45.77
CA ILE A 181 -17.22 -9.50 -44.65
C ILE A 181 -16.10 -8.45 -44.65
N LEU A 182 -15.55 -8.12 -45.82
CA LEU A 182 -14.54 -7.07 -45.97
C LEU A 182 -15.03 -5.72 -45.44
N GLU A 183 -16.25 -5.31 -45.81
CA GLU A 183 -16.87 -4.09 -45.31
C GLU A 183 -17.11 -4.14 -43.79
N LYS A 184 -17.50 -5.30 -43.24
CA LYS A 184 -17.61 -5.48 -41.79
C LYS A 184 -16.27 -5.34 -41.07
N VAL A 185 -15.16 -5.83 -41.65
CA VAL A 185 -13.82 -5.67 -41.07
C VAL A 185 -13.39 -4.20 -41.14
N LYS A 186 -13.59 -3.51 -42.28
CA LYS A 186 -13.32 -2.06 -42.41
C LYS A 186 -14.12 -1.24 -41.40
N ALA A 187 -15.38 -1.60 -41.15
CA ALA A 187 -16.21 -0.91 -40.16
C ALA A 187 -15.63 -0.97 -38.72
N LEU A 188 -14.70 -1.90 -38.43
CA LEU A 188 -13.99 -1.93 -37.15
C LEU A 188 -13.02 -0.76 -36.96
N GLU A 189 -12.68 -0.02 -38.02
CA GLU A 189 -11.89 1.21 -37.92
C GLU A 189 -12.58 2.29 -37.07
N ALA A 190 -13.92 2.32 -37.03
CA ALA A 190 -14.69 3.26 -36.23
C ALA A 190 -14.91 2.81 -34.77
N GLU A 191 -14.61 1.54 -34.43
CA GLU A 191 -14.76 1.01 -33.07
C GLU A 191 -13.57 1.44 -32.20
N GLU A 192 -13.82 1.91 -30.98
CA GLU A 192 -12.75 2.38 -30.06
C GLU A 192 -12.32 1.31 -29.06
N ASN A 193 -13.20 0.36 -28.76
CA ASN A 193 -12.92 -0.67 -27.76
C ASN A 193 -12.09 -1.82 -28.36
N GLY A 194 -10.78 -1.85 -28.04
CA GLY A 194 -9.85 -2.87 -28.53
C GLY A 194 -10.31 -4.32 -28.34
N ARG A 195 -10.97 -4.67 -27.23
CA ARG A 195 -11.47 -6.04 -27.02
C ARG A 195 -12.60 -6.42 -27.97
N ILE A 196 -13.49 -5.46 -28.25
CA ILE A 196 -14.59 -5.66 -29.20
C ILE A 196 -14.04 -5.80 -30.61
N ILE A 197 -13.05 -4.98 -30.99
CA ILE A 197 -12.35 -5.08 -32.27
C ILE A 197 -11.71 -6.47 -32.40
N GLU A 198 -10.95 -6.92 -31.41
CA GLU A 198 -10.27 -8.22 -31.43
C GLU A 198 -11.25 -9.40 -31.58
N GLN A 199 -12.35 -9.38 -30.81
CA GLN A 199 -13.37 -10.41 -30.86
C GLN A 199 -14.08 -10.46 -32.22
N LYS A 200 -14.51 -9.30 -32.73
CA LYS A 200 -15.19 -9.20 -34.03
C LYS A 200 -14.24 -9.54 -35.19
N LEU A 201 -12.99 -9.11 -35.14
CA LEU A 201 -11.97 -9.43 -36.15
C LEU A 201 -11.77 -10.95 -36.26
N LYS A 202 -11.59 -11.65 -35.13
CA LYS A 202 -11.48 -13.12 -35.09
C LYS A 202 -12.74 -13.82 -35.63
N GLN A 203 -13.93 -13.26 -35.35
CA GLN A 203 -15.18 -13.78 -35.90
C GLN A 203 -15.22 -13.61 -37.42
N TYR A 204 -14.95 -12.42 -37.95
CA TYR A 204 -15.01 -12.13 -39.37
C TYR A 204 -13.94 -12.88 -40.17
N GLN A 205 -12.74 -13.08 -39.61
CA GLN A 205 -11.74 -13.98 -40.19
C GLN A 205 -12.30 -15.41 -40.32
N LYS A 206 -12.94 -15.96 -39.28
CA LYS A 206 -13.58 -17.29 -39.37
C LYS A 206 -14.70 -17.33 -40.41
N GLU A 207 -15.53 -16.29 -40.49
CA GLU A 207 -16.58 -16.18 -41.52
C GLU A 207 -15.97 -16.17 -42.92
N TRP A 208 -14.89 -15.42 -43.15
CA TRP A 208 -14.19 -15.33 -44.43
C TRP A 208 -13.70 -16.69 -44.94
N PHE A 209 -13.10 -17.49 -44.06
CA PHE A 209 -12.59 -18.83 -44.40
C PHE A 209 -13.69 -19.88 -44.56
N ARG A 210 -14.90 -19.64 -44.03
CA ARG A 210 -16.07 -20.51 -44.25
C ARG A 210 -16.71 -20.27 -45.62
N VAL A 211 -16.62 -19.05 -46.15
CA VAL A 211 -17.12 -18.75 -47.51
C VAL A 211 -16.26 -19.48 -48.54
N GLY A 212 -16.93 -20.08 -49.52
CA GLY A 212 -16.29 -20.86 -50.56
C GLY A 212 -15.34 -20.05 -51.46
N PRO A 213 -14.68 -20.72 -52.41
CA PRO A 213 -13.76 -20.07 -53.34
C PRO A 213 -14.50 -19.10 -54.27
N VAL A 214 -13.75 -18.10 -54.73
CA VAL A 214 -14.15 -17.21 -55.83
C VAL A 214 -13.48 -17.65 -57.13
N MET A 215 -13.84 -17.00 -58.24
CA MET A 215 -13.20 -17.19 -59.55
C MET A 215 -11.67 -17.10 -59.44
N ARG A 216 -10.97 -17.89 -60.26
CA ARG A 216 -9.52 -18.07 -60.14
C ARG A 216 -8.78 -16.76 -60.36
N GLU A 217 -9.26 -15.96 -61.30
CA GLU A 217 -8.69 -14.70 -61.79
C GLU A 217 -8.64 -13.64 -60.68
N ILE A 218 -9.66 -13.58 -59.83
CA ILE A 218 -9.79 -12.58 -58.75
C ILE A 218 -9.40 -13.10 -57.37
N ARG A 219 -9.01 -14.38 -57.27
CA ARG A 219 -8.79 -15.03 -55.97
C ARG A 219 -7.65 -14.40 -55.20
N GLU A 220 -6.54 -14.12 -55.87
CA GLU A 220 -5.36 -13.51 -55.27
C GLU A 220 -5.64 -12.06 -54.88
N GLU A 221 -6.29 -11.28 -55.75
CA GLU A 221 -6.69 -9.91 -55.47
C GLU A 221 -7.66 -9.82 -54.28
N ASN A 222 -8.70 -10.64 -54.27
CA ASN A 222 -9.68 -10.70 -53.18
C ASN A 222 -9.03 -11.12 -51.85
N ARG A 223 -8.06 -12.04 -51.89
CA ARG A 223 -7.30 -12.46 -50.72
C ARG A 223 -6.43 -11.31 -50.19
N LYS A 224 -5.67 -10.67 -51.09
CA LYS A 224 -4.77 -9.56 -50.76
C LYS A 224 -5.54 -8.40 -50.12
N GLY A 225 -6.68 -8.01 -50.69
CA GLY A 225 -7.50 -6.94 -50.13
C GLY A 225 -8.04 -7.25 -48.71
N PHE A 226 -8.38 -8.51 -48.44
CA PHE A 226 -8.74 -8.93 -47.08
C PHE A 226 -7.56 -8.85 -46.12
N ASP A 227 -6.40 -9.40 -46.51
CA ASP A 227 -5.20 -9.40 -45.68
C ASP A 227 -4.72 -7.96 -45.37
N GLU A 228 -4.80 -7.04 -46.33
CA GLU A 228 -4.48 -5.61 -46.15
C GLU A 228 -5.40 -4.93 -45.12
N VAL A 229 -6.72 -5.15 -45.21
CA VAL A 229 -7.66 -4.56 -44.24
C VAL A 229 -7.47 -5.17 -42.85
N VAL A 230 -7.23 -6.48 -42.75
CA VAL A 230 -6.91 -7.15 -41.48
C VAL A 230 -5.65 -6.55 -40.87
N ALA A 231 -4.58 -6.38 -41.65
CA ALA A 231 -3.33 -5.81 -41.17
C ALA A 231 -3.51 -4.39 -40.62
N THR A 232 -4.34 -3.56 -41.25
CA THR A 232 -4.69 -2.22 -40.75
C THR A 232 -5.38 -2.27 -39.38
N ILE A 233 -6.34 -3.19 -39.19
CA ILE A 233 -7.03 -3.35 -37.90
C ILE A 233 -6.09 -3.92 -36.82
N GLU A 234 -5.22 -4.87 -37.18
CA GLU A 234 -4.22 -5.43 -36.27
C GLU A 234 -3.22 -4.37 -35.82
N ALA A 235 -2.71 -3.54 -36.74
CA ALA A 235 -1.84 -2.41 -36.38
C ALA A 235 -2.51 -1.41 -35.43
N LYS A 236 -3.81 -1.15 -35.61
CA LYS A 236 -4.60 -0.33 -34.66
C LYS A 236 -4.69 -0.98 -33.27
N LEU A 237 -4.89 -2.30 -33.20
CA LEU A 237 -4.90 -3.04 -31.94
C LEU A 237 -3.53 -2.98 -31.24
N ASP A 238 -2.44 -3.12 -31.99
CA ASP A 238 -1.08 -3.03 -31.45
C ASP A 238 -0.84 -1.66 -30.82
N VAL A 239 -1.21 -0.57 -31.50
CA VAL A 239 -1.12 0.80 -30.97
C VAL A 239 -2.00 0.96 -29.72
N PHE A 240 -3.21 0.42 -29.73
CA PHE A 240 -4.12 0.48 -28.57
C PHE A 240 -3.53 -0.22 -27.34
N TYR A 241 -3.03 -1.45 -27.50
CA TYR A 241 -2.47 -2.22 -26.40
C TYR A 241 -1.13 -1.66 -25.92
N ALA A 242 -0.27 -1.15 -26.82
CA ALA A 242 0.94 -0.43 -26.44
C ALA A 242 0.63 0.83 -25.61
N GLY A 243 -0.40 1.60 -25.98
CA GLY A 243 -0.85 2.75 -25.21
C GLY A 243 -1.40 2.37 -23.82
N GLN A 244 -2.12 1.26 -23.71
CA GLN A 244 -2.57 0.73 -22.41
C GLN A 244 -1.40 0.29 -21.54
N GLU A 245 -0.39 -0.38 -22.11
CA GLU A 245 0.81 -0.80 -21.40
C GLU A 245 1.59 0.41 -20.88
N GLU A 246 1.79 1.44 -21.71
CA GLU A 246 2.48 2.66 -21.27
C GLU A 246 1.69 3.40 -20.18
N LEU A 247 0.35 3.46 -20.27
CA LEU A 247 -0.48 4.02 -19.19
C LEU A 247 -0.29 3.26 -17.88
N LEU A 248 -0.25 1.93 -17.91
CA LEU A 248 -0.01 1.11 -16.72
C LEU A 248 1.39 1.34 -16.14
N ARG A 249 2.40 1.56 -16.98
CA ARG A 249 3.78 1.93 -16.57
C ARG A 249 3.86 3.33 -15.97
N GLU A 250 3.21 4.32 -16.57
CA GLU A 250 3.14 5.67 -16.00
C GLU A 250 2.42 5.68 -14.65
N ASN A 251 1.34 4.93 -14.54
CA ASN A 251 0.60 4.77 -13.28
C ASN A 251 1.46 4.06 -12.22
N LEU A 252 2.29 3.09 -12.62
CA LEU A 252 3.26 2.46 -11.73
C LEU A 252 4.27 3.50 -11.20
N LYS A 253 4.88 4.31 -12.07
CA LYS A 253 5.81 5.37 -11.68
C LYS A 253 5.17 6.33 -10.67
N LYS A 254 3.99 6.86 -10.99
CA LYS A 254 3.23 7.75 -10.09
C LYS A 254 2.95 7.11 -8.72
N LYS A 255 2.62 5.82 -8.68
CA LYS A 255 2.39 5.09 -7.42
C LYS A 255 3.66 4.87 -6.62
N ILE A 256 4.78 4.60 -7.29
CA ILE A 256 6.10 4.49 -6.63
C ILE A 256 6.46 5.85 -6.00
N ASP A 257 6.28 6.96 -6.71
CA ASP A 257 6.52 8.31 -6.18
C ASP A 257 5.69 8.58 -4.92
N LEU A 258 4.42 8.15 -4.89
CA LEU A 258 3.58 8.28 -3.70
C LEU A 258 4.11 7.44 -2.52
N CYS A 259 4.64 6.25 -2.78
CA CYS A 259 5.27 5.43 -1.74
C CYS A 259 6.52 6.12 -1.16
N GLU A 260 7.36 6.69 -2.03
CA GLU A 260 8.55 7.44 -1.63
C GLU A 260 8.18 8.68 -0.82
N GLN A 261 7.12 9.40 -1.20
CA GLN A 261 6.60 10.53 -0.41
C GLN A 261 6.18 10.10 1.00
N VAL A 262 5.45 8.99 1.16
CA VAL A 262 5.08 8.47 2.48
C VAL A 262 6.32 8.08 3.30
N ASN A 263 7.32 7.47 2.67
CA ASN A 263 8.58 7.12 3.34
C ASN A 263 9.36 8.36 3.78
N SER A 264 9.48 9.37 2.92
CA SER A 264 10.12 10.65 3.26
C SER A 264 9.42 11.37 4.40
N ILE A 265 8.08 11.36 4.45
CA ILE A 265 7.30 11.89 5.57
C ILE A 265 7.65 11.15 6.87
N ARG A 266 7.81 9.82 6.82
CA ARG A 266 8.17 9.00 7.99
C ARG A 266 9.60 9.26 8.47
N GLU A 267 10.56 9.40 7.56
CA GLU A 267 11.97 9.64 7.88
C GLU A 267 12.19 11.04 8.48
N ASN A 268 11.48 12.05 7.96
CA ASN A 268 11.60 13.44 8.39
C ASN A 268 10.65 13.81 9.54
N LEU A 269 9.98 12.83 10.14
CA LEU A 269 8.96 13.05 11.17
C LEU A 269 9.57 13.47 12.51
N LYS A 270 9.32 14.71 12.92
CA LYS A 270 9.66 15.19 14.27
C LYS A 270 8.63 14.71 15.29
N GLU A 271 9.08 14.33 16.49
CA GLU A 271 8.22 13.77 17.54
C GLU A 271 7.43 14.85 18.31
N SER A 272 6.48 15.47 17.62
CA SER A 272 5.62 16.53 18.15
C SER A 272 4.16 16.32 17.74
N PRO A 273 3.17 16.62 18.60
CA PRO A 273 1.76 16.48 18.26
C PRO A 273 1.35 17.24 16.99
N LYS A 274 1.94 18.43 16.76
CA LYS A 274 1.67 19.25 15.58
C LYS A 274 2.22 18.60 14.31
N ASP A 275 3.44 18.06 14.37
CA ASP A 275 4.08 17.41 13.23
C ASP A 275 3.36 16.11 12.85
N TYR A 276 2.96 15.28 13.82
CA TYR A 276 2.14 14.09 13.56
C TYR A 276 0.77 14.43 12.94
N GLN A 277 0.19 15.58 13.28
CA GLN A 277 -1.07 16.01 12.69
C GLN A 277 -0.88 16.53 11.25
N ARG A 278 0.16 17.32 11.00
CA ARG A 278 0.53 17.76 9.64
C ARG A 278 0.81 16.56 8.73
N ALA A 279 1.70 15.67 9.16
CA ALA A 279 2.07 14.47 8.42
C ALA A 279 0.85 13.56 8.15
N ALA A 280 -0.08 13.42 9.12
CA ALA A 280 -1.29 12.64 8.90
C ALA A 280 -2.20 13.22 7.81
N ASN A 281 -2.31 14.56 7.73
CA ASN A 281 -3.07 15.21 6.66
C ASN A 281 -2.40 15.00 5.29
N GLU A 282 -1.08 15.05 5.23
CA GLU A 282 -0.30 14.78 4.01
C GLU A 282 -0.46 13.33 3.54
N VAL A 283 -0.30 12.36 4.45
CA VAL A 283 -0.53 10.92 4.14
C VAL A 283 -1.97 10.68 3.67
N LEU A 284 -2.97 11.32 4.30
CA LEU A 284 -4.36 11.22 3.84
C LEU A 284 -4.58 11.84 2.45
N LYS A 285 -3.83 12.89 2.08
CA LYS A 285 -3.86 13.47 0.73
C LYS A 285 -3.26 12.49 -0.28
N ILE A 286 -2.11 11.90 0.04
CA ILE A 286 -1.46 10.86 -0.77
C ILE A 286 -2.40 9.66 -0.98
N GLN A 287 -3.10 9.21 0.06
CA GLN A 287 -4.10 8.13 -0.06
C GLN A 287 -5.27 8.48 -1.00
N LYS A 288 -5.65 9.77 -1.10
CA LYS A 288 -6.67 10.21 -2.07
C LYS A 288 -6.10 10.22 -3.48
N GLU A 289 -4.88 10.72 -3.68
CA GLU A 289 -4.19 10.72 -4.97
C GLU A 289 -3.99 9.30 -5.51
N TRP A 290 -3.60 8.36 -4.64
CA TRP A 290 -3.49 6.93 -4.97
C TRP A 290 -4.77 6.35 -5.59
N LYS A 291 -5.93 6.69 -5.02
CA LYS A 291 -7.24 6.19 -5.50
C LYS A 291 -7.61 6.71 -6.90
N ILE A 292 -7.01 7.82 -7.34
CA ILE A 292 -7.31 8.47 -8.62
C ILE A 292 -6.46 7.90 -9.76
N ILE A 293 -5.21 7.50 -9.49
CA ILE A 293 -4.24 7.05 -10.52
C ILE A 293 -4.73 5.79 -11.27
N GLY A 294 -5.57 4.95 -10.66
CA GLY A 294 -6.12 3.75 -11.29
C GLY A 294 -5.17 2.55 -11.25
N ARG A 295 -5.35 1.59 -12.16
CA ARG A 295 -4.55 0.35 -12.21
C ARG A 295 -3.15 0.64 -12.76
N SER A 296 -2.16 -0.11 -12.29
CA SER A 296 -0.77 -0.04 -12.73
C SER A 296 -0.23 -1.43 -13.07
N GLU A 297 0.96 -1.48 -13.67
CA GLU A 297 1.80 -2.68 -13.60
C GLU A 297 2.08 -3.05 -12.12
N GLU A 298 2.34 -4.33 -11.86
CA GLU A 298 2.65 -4.86 -10.51
C GLU A 298 1.70 -4.38 -9.39
N ASN A 299 0.41 -4.24 -9.71
CA ASN A 299 -0.58 -3.54 -8.88
C ASN A 299 -0.60 -4.02 -7.41
N ASP A 300 -0.57 -5.33 -7.19
CA ASP A 300 -0.71 -5.91 -5.85
C ASP A 300 0.55 -5.68 -5.01
N ARG A 301 1.74 -5.88 -5.60
CA ARG A 301 3.02 -5.61 -4.95
C ARG A 301 3.14 -4.16 -4.50
N VAL A 302 2.80 -3.23 -5.40
CA VAL A 302 2.93 -1.79 -5.16
C VAL A 302 1.89 -1.32 -4.13
N TRP A 303 0.68 -1.90 -4.17
CA TRP A 303 -0.32 -1.70 -3.13
C TRP A 303 0.15 -2.18 -1.75
N ASP A 304 0.77 -3.36 -1.66
CA ASP A 304 1.28 -3.88 -0.39
C ASP A 304 2.35 -2.96 0.20
N VAL A 305 3.29 -2.48 -0.63
CA VAL A 305 4.33 -1.52 -0.21
C VAL A 305 3.70 -0.22 0.30
N PHE A 306 2.77 0.35 -0.47
CA PHE A 306 2.09 1.59 -0.10
C PHE A 306 1.31 1.45 1.20
N ARG A 307 0.52 0.37 1.31
CA ARG A 307 -0.26 0.07 2.50
C ARG A 307 0.62 -0.09 3.73
N GLN A 308 1.70 -0.88 3.64
CA GLN A 308 2.63 -1.08 4.74
C GLN A 308 3.28 0.23 5.19
N ALA A 309 3.64 1.11 4.26
CA ALA A 309 4.18 2.43 4.58
C ALA A 309 3.16 3.30 5.33
N CYS A 310 1.90 3.33 4.87
CA CYS A 310 0.81 4.02 5.58
C CYS A 310 0.52 3.43 6.97
N ASP A 311 0.41 2.10 7.06
CA ASP A 311 0.11 1.39 8.31
C ASP A 311 1.22 1.64 9.35
N ALA A 312 2.49 1.58 8.93
CA ALA A 312 3.63 1.89 9.78
C ALA A 312 3.62 3.34 10.28
N PHE A 313 3.22 4.31 9.45
CA PHE A 313 3.06 5.71 9.88
C PHE A 313 1.96 5.86 10.95
N PHE A 314 0.76 5.31 10.71
CA PHE A 314 -0.36 5.45 11.63
C PHE A 314 -0.15 4.69 12.94
N GLU A 315 0.53 3.55 12.91
CA GLU A 315 0.91 2.81 14.11
C GLU A 315 1.93 3.62 14.93
N ARG A 316 2.95 4.22 14.31
CA ARG A 316 3.90 5.12 15.01
C ARG A 316 3.17 6.32 15.63
N LYS A 317 2.24 6.95 14.90
CA LYS A 317 1.38 8.03 15.44
C LYS A 317 0.60 7.56 16.66
N ARG A 318 -0.04 6.40 16.58
CA ARG A 318 -0.83 5.83 17.68
C ARG A 318 0.04 5.59 18.91
N GLN A 319 1.22 5.00 18.74
CA GLN A 319 2.18 4.76 19.82
C GLN A 319 2.62 6.06 20.50
N PHE A 320 2.97 7.09 19.71
CA PHE A 320 3.34 8.39 20.23
C PHE A 320 2.24 9.03 21.10
N PHE A 321 0.98 9.05 20.62
CA PHE A 321 -0.13 9.63 21.39
C PHE A 321 -0.51 8.80 22.61
N ASN A 322 -0.35 7.47 22.55
CA ASN A 322 -0.52 6.60 23.72
C ASN A 322 0.54 6.91 24.80
N GLN A 323 1.82 6.98 24.41
CA GLN A 323 2.92 7.34 25.33
C GLN A 323 2.72 8.74 25.92
N LEU A 324 2.38 9.72 25.09
CA LEU A 324 2.10 11.08 25.55
C LEU A 324 0.92 11.14 26.54
N SER A 325 -0.11 10.33 26.33
CA SER A 325 -1.25 10.20 27.24
C SER A 325 -0.83 9.63 28.60
N VAL A 326 0.01 8.58 28.60
CA VAL A 326 0.58 7.99 29.83
C VAL A 326 1.44 9.01 30.58
N ILE A 327 2.41 9.64 29.91
CA ILE A 327 3.28 10.68 30.50
C ILE A 327 2.44 11.81 31.11
N ARG A 328 1.40 12.30 30.42
CA ARG A 328 0.52 13.35 30.95
C ARG A 328 -0.29 12.91 32.16
N LYS A 329 -0.69 11.63 32.25
CA LYS A 329 -1.36 11.09 33.43
C LYS A 329 -0.41 11.00 34.62
N ASP A 330 0.83 10.57 34.38
CA ASP A 330 1.85 10.48 35.43
C ASP A 330 2.24 11.88 35.93
N ASN A 331 2.45 12.84 35.02
CA ASN A 331 2.67 14.25 35.36
C ASN A 331 1.51 14.82 36.17
N LYS A 332 0.25 14.50 35.83
CA LYS A 332 -0.92 14.92 36.61
C LYS A 332 -0.86 14.37 38.04
N LYS A 333 -0.52 13.08 38.21
CA LYS A 333 -0.41 12.44 39.52
C LYS A 333 0.69 13.08 40.37
N ALA A 334 1.86 13.31 39.80
CA ALA A 334 2.97 13.97 40.48
C ALA A 334 2.61 15.42 40.89
N LYS A 335 2.03 16.20 39.97
CA LYS A 335 1.57 17.56 40.26
C LYS A 335 0.45 17.61 41.31
N LEU A 336 -0.44 16.62 41.34
CA LEU A 336 -1.45 16.50 42.38
C LEU A 336 -0.79 16.27 43.76
N GLY A 337 0.21 15.41 43.85
CA GLY A 337 0.96 15.20 45.09
C GLY A 337 1.64 16.48 45.61
N ILE A 338 2.22 17.28 44.71
CA ILE A 338 2.78 18.60 45.06
C ILE A 338 1.72 19.55 45.61
N VAL A 339 0.54 19.60 44.96
CA VAL A 339 -0.58 20.44 45.40
C VAL A 339 -1.04 20.02 46.80
N GLU A 340 -1.24 18.73 47.02
CA GLU A 340 -1.66 18.20 48.33
C GLU A 340 -0.63 18.52 49.42
N GLN A 341 0.67 18.36 49.14
CA GLN A 341 1.73 18.75 50.08
C GLN A 341 1.71 20.26 50.38
N ALA A 342 1.58 21.11 49.36
CA ALA A 342 1.48 22.55 49.56
C ALA A 342 0.24 22.94 50.38
N GLU A 343 -0.91 22.30 50.14
CA GLU A 343 -2.15 22.49 50.91
C GLU A 343 -1.97 22.09 52.39
N THR A 344 -1.17 21.05 52.70
CA THR A 344 -0.86 20.71 54.12
C THR A 344 0.07 21.71 54.81
N LEU A 345 0.92 22.38 54.03
CA LEU A 345 1.90 23.35 54.53
C LEU A 345 1.32 24.76 54.69
N GLN A 346 0.17 25.06 54.06
CA GLN A 346 -0.32 26.43 53.93
C GLN A 346 -0.60 27.14 55.26
N ALA A 347 -1.02 26.40 56.30
CA ALA A 347 -1.37 26.94 57.62
C ALA A 347 -0.27 26.75 58.68
N GLN A 348 0.92 26.29 58.28
CA GLN A 348 2.04 26.10 59.21
C GLN A 348 2.67 27.43 59.61
N THR A 349 3.08 27.55 60.88
CA THR A 349 3.65 28.78 61.45
C THR A 349 5.18 28.72 61.62
N ASP A 350 5.83 27.58 61.31
CA ASP A 350 7.29 27.51 61.17
C ASP A 350 7.68 28.19 59.84
N TRP A 351 7.76 29.53 59.88
CA TRP A 351 7.89 30.37 58.70
C TRP A 351 9.12 30.04 57.87
N LYS A 352 10.24 29.69 58.51
CA LYS A 352 11.50 29.43 57.81
C LYS A 352 11.45 28.08 57.09
N LYS A 353 11.17 26.99 57.82
CA LYS A 353 11.13 25.65 57.22
C LYS A 353 10.04 25.51 56.17
N THR A 354 8.87 26.09 56.42
CA THR A 354 7.75 26.03 55.48
C THR A 354 8.03 26.82 54.20
N THR A 355 8.73 27.96 54.29
CA THR A 355 9.20 28.70 53.10
C THR A 355 10.13 27.84 52.25
N GLU A 356 11.13 27.19 52.87
CA GLU A 356 12.08 26.32 52.18
C GLU A 356 11.38 25.13 51.50
N ALA A 357 10.43 24.50 52.19
CA ALA A 357 9.62 23.40 51.65
C ALA A 357 8.77 23.83 50.44
N LEU A 358 8.04 24.95 50.53
CA LEU A 358 7.22 25.48 49.42
C LEU A 358 8.08 25.87 48.21
N ILE A 359 9.28 26.42 48.42
CA ILE A 359 10.23 26.71 47.33
C ILE A 359 10.70 25.40 46.67
N SER A 360 10.98 24.35 47.46
CA SER A 360 11.35 23.04 46.92
C SER A 360 10.23 22.46 46.06
N LEU A 361 8.99 22.50 46.55
CA LEU A 361 7.81 22.08 45.80
C LEU A 361 7.62 22.85 44.49
N GLN A 362 7.88 24.16 44.50
CA GLN A 362 7.81 24.98 43.28
C GLN A 362 8.88 24.58 42.26
N LYS A 363 10.09 24.21 42.72
CA LYS A 363 11.15 23.69 41.84
C LYS A 363 10.75 22.34 41.25
N GLU A 364 10.23 21.43 42.07
CA GLU A 364 9.76 20.13 41.64
C GLU A 364 8.62 20.27 40.60
N TRP A 365 7.65 21.17 40.86
CA TRP A 365 6.57 21.48 39.93
C TRP A 365 7.08 21.88 38.54
N LYS A 366 8.11 22.75 38.50
CA LYS A 366 8.73 23.22 37.25
C LYS A 366 9.51 22.12 36.53
N SER A 367 10.02 21.12 37.27
CA SER A 367 10.73 19.98 36.70
C SER A 367 9.79 18.95 36.07
N ILE A 368 8.54 18.86 36.54
CA ILE A 368 7.53 17.96 35.99
C ILE A 368 6.99 18.55 34.68
N GLY A 369 6.93 17.71 33.65
CA GLY A 369 6.35 18.07 32.36
C GLY A 369 4.87 18.47 32.45
N PRO A 370 4.27 18.97 31.36
CA PRO A 370 2.86 19.36 31.35
C PRO A 370 1.94 18.15 31.53
N ALA A 371 0.88 18.31 32.32
CA ALA A 371 -0.27 17.40 32.32
C ALA A 371 -1.22 17.74 31.15
N GLN A 372 -2.43 17.16 31.14
CA GLN A 372 -3.47 17.64 30.22
C GLN A 372 -3.79 19.12 30.49
N PRO A 373 -3.97 19.98 29.46
CA PRO A 373 -4.06 21.43 29.67
C PRO A 373 -5.11 21.87 30.70
N SER A 374 -6.29 21.23 30.70
CA SER A 374 -7.35 21.52 31.66
C SER A 374 -6.97 21.15 33.10
N ASP A 375 -6.32 19.99 33.28
CA ASP A 375 -5.88 19.54 34.60
C ASP A 375 -4.71 20.37 35.12
N ASP A 376 -3.75 20.69 34.26
CA ASP A 376 -2.57 21.48 34.60
C ASP A 376 -2.95 22.87 35.13
N GLN A 377 -3.91 23.53 34.47
CA GLN A 377 -4.42 24.83 34.89
C GLN A 377 -5.15 24.76 36.24
N LYS A 378 -5.96 23.71 36.47
CA LYS A 378 -6.67 23.51 37.75
C LYS A 378 -5.70 23.26 38.90
N LEU A 379 -4.74 22.37 38.70
CA LEU A 379 -3.72 22.04 39.71
C LEU A 379 -2.83 23.25 40.01
N TRP A 380 -2.43 24.02 38.98
CA TRP A 380 -1.62 25.23 39.19
C TRP A 380 -2.34 26.28 40.03
N LYS A 381 -3.64 26.49 39.78
CA LYS A 381 -4.47 27.41 40.58
C LYS A 381 -4.52 26.99 42.05
N ARG A 382 -4.69 25.69 42.33
CA ARG A 382 -4.69 25.16 43.70
C ARG A 382 -3.34 25.32 44.38
N PHE A 383 -2.25 24.90 43.72
CA PHE A 383 -0.90 25.06 44.24
C PHE A 383 -0.58 26.51 44.58
N ARG A 384 -0.92 27.43 43.67
CA ARG A 384 -0.69 28.86 43.87
C ARG A 384 -1.52 29.41 45.03
N ALA A 385 -2.80 29.03 45.13
CA ALA A 385 -3.65 29.45 46.23
C ALA A 385 -3.10 29.02 47.61
N ALA A 386 -2.57 27.79 47.72
CA ALA A 386 -1.94 27.31 48.95
C ALA A 386 -0.67 28.10 49.30
N CYS A 387 0.18 28.40 48.31
CA CYS A 387 1.36 29.24 48.50
C CYS A 387 0.98 30.66 48.92
N ASP A 388 0.02 31.27 48.21
CA ASP A 388 -0.43 32.65 48.45
C ASP A 388 -1.03 32.77 49.87
N PHE A 389 -1.76 31.75 50.34
CA PHE A 389 -2.30 31.70 51.71
C PHE A 389 -1.17 31.76 52.76
N PHE A 390 -0.14 30.92 52.63
CA PHE A 390 0.99 30.91 53.55
C PHE A 390 1.77 32.24 53.54
N PHE A 391 2.13 32.74 52.35
CA PHE A 391 2.93 33.96 52.25
C PHE A 391 2.15 35.20 52.70
N LYS A 392 0.82 35.22 52.52
CA LYS A 392 -0.04 36.26 53.09
C LYS A 392 -0.02 36.21 54.62
N ALA A 393 -0.24 35.05 55.23
CA ALA A 393 -0.21 34.89 56.69
C ALA A 393 1.17 35.24 57.28
N LYS A 394 2.26 34.86 56.59
CA LYS A 394 3.63 35.23 56.96
C LYS A 394 3.83 36.74 56.92
N SER A 395 3.40 37.40 55.84
CA SER A 395 3.50 38.85 55.66
C SER A 395 2.73 39.59 56.77
N GLU A 396 1.51 39.18 57.06
CA GLU A 396 0.68 39.74 58.13
C GLU A 396 1.35 39.59 59.51
N TYR A 397 1.97 38.43 59.79
CA TYR A 397 2.71 38.21 61.03
C TYR A 397 3.89 39.17 61.21
N TYR A 398 4.72 39.35 60.17
CA TYR A 398 5.88 40.25 60.25
C TYR A 398 5.49 41.73 60.24
N ASN A 399 4.47 42.13 59.49
CA ASN A 399 3.97 43.51 59.53
C ASN A 399 3.44 43.86 60.93
N GLY A 400 2.74 42.93 61.59
CA GLY A 400 2.28 43.15 62.97
C GLY A 400 3.41 43.27 63.99
N LEU A 401 4.58 42.66 63.74
CA LEU A 401 5.78 42.86 64.55
C LEU A 401 6.39 44.25 64.35
N ASP A 402 6.40 44.75 63.12
CA ASP A 402 6.91 46.08 62.79
C ASP A 402 6.01 47.18 63.42
N ASP A 403 4.69 47.02 63.35
CA ASP A 403 3.74 47.95 63.99
C ASP A 403 3.93 48.01 65.52
N GLN A 404 4.13 46.85 66.17
CA GLN A 404 4.41 46.80 67.61
C GLN A 404 5.74 47.49 67.98
N GLN A 405 6.75 47.37 67.11
CA GLN A 405 8.04 48.04 67.33
C GLN A 405 7.89 49.55 67.17
N GLU A 406 7.13 50.03 66.19
CA GLU A 406 6.85 51.45 65.99
C GLU A 406 6.06 52.04 67.17
N ASP A 407 5.06 51.32 67.70
CA ASP A 407 4.34 51.72 68.92
C ASP A 407 5.29 51.84 70.13
N ASN A 408 6.23 50.90 70.28
CA ASN A 408 7.25 50.96 71.32
C ASN A 408 8.21 52.14 71.11
N LEU A 409 8.54 52.48 69.87
CA LEU A 409 9.36 53.64 69.54
C LEU A 409 8.69 54.93 70.01
N ILE A 410 7.39 55.10 69.72
CA ILE A 410 6.60 56.26 70.16
C ILE A 410 6.58 56.34 71.70
N LYS A 411 6.33 55.23 72.39
CA LYS A 411 6.33 55.19 73.87
C LYS A 411 7.69 55.57 74.46
N LYS A 412 8.80 55.04 73.92
CA LYS A 412 10.15 55.38 74.36
C LYS A 412 10.51 56.84 74.09
N GLN A 413 10.12 57.38 72.94
CA GLN A 413 10.29 58.81 72.63
C GLN A 413 9.48 59.70 73.58
N SER A 414 8.25 59.31 73.94
CA SER A 414 7.43 60.03 74.93
C SER A 414 8.12 60.04 76.30
N LEU A 415 8.63 58.88 76.73
CA LEU A 415 9.34 58.77 78.02
C LEU A 415 10.60 59.64 78.07
N ILE A 416 11.34 59.76 76.96
CA ILE A 416 12.48 60.69 76.87
C ILE A 416 12.02 62.14 77.04
N LYS A 417 10.91 62.55 76.41
CA LYS A 417 10.36 63.91 76.53
C LYS A 417 9.90 64.21 77.97
N GLU A 418 9.24 63.26 78.62
CA GLU A 418 8.83 63.37 80.02
C GLU A 418 10.05 63.52 80.95
N LEU A 419 11.08 62.69 80.73
CA LEU A 419 12.34 62.78 81.44
C LEU A 419 13.04 64.13 81.20
N GLN A 420 13.02 64.66 79.98
CA GLN A 420 13.55 65.99 79.65
C GLN A 420 12.82 67.12 80.38
N ALA A 421 11.49 67.04 80.49
CA ALA A 421 10.67 68.02 81.19
C ALA A 421 10.83 67.96 82.72
N TYR A 422 11.19 66.78 83.27
CA TYR A 422 11.41 66.61 84.70
C TYR A 422 12.55 67.51 85.21
N GLN A 423 12.25 68.35 86.20
CA GLN A 423 13.25 69.13 86.93
C GLN A 423 13.37 68.61 88.36
N PRO A 424 14.56 68.16 88.78
CA PRO A 424 14.76 67.67 90.14
C PRO A 424 14.79 68.86 91.12
N ASN A 425 13.63 69.18 91.68
CA ASN A 425 13.47 70.23 92.69
C ASN A 425 13.16 69.57 94.04
N GLY A 426 14.10 69.61 94.99
CA GLY A 426 13.91 69.08 96.35
C GLY A 426 14.99 68.11 96.83
N ASN A 427 14.59 67.17 97.70
CA ASN A 427 15.46 66.17 98.32
C ASN A 427 16.11 65.26 97.26
N ALA A 428 17.44 65.13 97.32
CA ALA A 428 18.20 64.31 96.38
C ALA A 428 17.77 62.84 96.37
N GLN A 429 17.28 62.29 97.49
CA GLN A 429 16.83 60.90 97.57
C GLN A 429 15.53 60.65 96.78
N GLU A 430 14.57 61.56 96.88
CA GLU A 430 13.29 61.46 96.15
C GLU A 430 13.52 61.61 94.64
N ALA A 431 14.39 62.53 94.24
CA ALA A 431 14.74 62.71 92.83
C ALA A 431 15.43 61.47 92.23
N VAL A 432 16.31 60.81 92.98
CA VAL A 432 16.91 59.54 92.56
C VAL A 432 15.84 58.45 92.40
N GLN A 433 14.87 58.36 93.31
CA GLN A 433 13.81 57.35 93.20
C GLN A 433 12.92 57.58 91.96
N ILE A 434 12.65 58.83 91.60
CA ILE A 434 11.89 59.17 90.38
C ILE A 434 12.68 58.81 89.13
N LEU A 435 13.99 59.12 89.08
CA LEU A 435 14.84 58.73 87.94
C LEU A 435 14.96 57.21 87.79
N GLN A 436 14.96 56.45 88.90
CA GLN A 436 14.91 54.99 88.86
C GLN A 436 13.56 54.44 88.34
N ASN A 437 12.46 55.15 88.56
CA ASN A 437 11.16 54.75 87.99
C ASN A 437 11.14 54.96 86.47
N PHE A 438 11.70 56.07 85.97
CA PHE A 438 11.91 56.26 84.53
C PHE A 438 12.77 55.15 83.92
N GLU A 439 13.77 54.62 84.65
CA GLU A 439 14.60 53.49 84.20
C GLU A 439 13.78 52.20 84.08
N LYS A 440 12.91 51.93 85.05
CA LYS A 440 12.01 50.75 85.02
C LYS A 440 11.00 50.82 83.88
N GLU A 441 10.37 51.98 83.68
CA GLU A 441 9.40 52.18 82.60
C GLU A 441 10.07 52.04 81.23
N TRP A 442 11.29 52.55 81.06
CA TRP A 442 12.06 52.39 79.84
C TRP A 442 12.35 50.94 79.49
N GLN A 443 12.69 50.13 80.50
CA GLN A 443 12.96 48.69 80.35
C GLN A 443 11.68 47.90 80.06
N ALA A 444 10.53 48.32 80.60
CA ALA A 444 9.24 47.69 80.35
C ALA A 444 8.69 47.94 78.94
N ILE A 445 9.02 49.09 78.33
CA ILE A 445 8.69 49.36 76.93
C ILE A 445 9.62 48.50 76.06
N GLY A 446 9.06 47.57 75.30
CA GLY A 446 9.78 46.51 74.58
C GLY A 446 10.73 46.99 73.47
N HIS A 447 10.95 46.12 72.48
CA HIS A 447 11.88 46.42 71.39
C HIS A 447 11.31 47.47 70.41
N VAL A 448 12.21 48.28 69.86
CA VAL A 448 11.95 49.32 68.85
C VAL A 448 12.58 48.93 67.52
N PRO A 449 12.25 49.59 66.39
CA PRO A 449 12.85 49.30 65.10
C PRO A 449 14.36 49.41 65.19
N PHE A 450 15.06 48.43 64.60
CA PHE A 450 16.50 48.29 64.75
C PHE A 450 17.27 49.55 64.32
N SER A 451 16.79 50.27 63.30
CA SER A 451 17.40 51.50 62.80
C SER A 451 17.40 52.66 63.81
N GLU A 452 16.38 52.75 64.65
CA GLU A 452 16.21 53.86 65.61
C GLU A 452 16.76 53.52 67.00
N LYS A 453 17.04 52.24 67.25
CA LYS A 453 17.46 51.70 68.54
C LYS A 453 18.64 52.45 69.14
N ASP A 454 19.78 52.52 68.45
CA ASP A 454 21.01 53.10 69.01
C ASP A 454 20.86 54.60 69.34
N SER A 455 20.26 55.36 68.42
CA SER A 455 19.98 56.79 68.60
C SER A 455 19.09 57.05 69.81
N LEU A 456 18.04 56.24 69.95
CA LEU A 456 17.06 56.36 71.02
C LEU A 456 17.66 56.03 72.40
N TYR A 457 18.49 54.97 72.48
CA TYR A 457 19.21 54.61 73.70
C TYR A 457 20.20 55.69 74.12
N GLN A 458 20.96 56.27 73.17
CA GLN A 458 21.86 57.39 73.46
C GLN A 458 21.11 58.60 74.01
N ALA A 459 20.04 59.04 73.33
CA ALA A 459 19.24 60.19 73.75
C ALA A 459 18.65 60.03 75.15
N TYR A 460 18.16 58.83 75.49
CA TYR A 460 17.63 58.53 76.82
C TYR A 460 18.70 58.63 77.91
N PHE A 461 19.83 57.94 77.75
CA PHE A 461 20.87 57.91 78.78
C PHE A 461 21.62 59.24 78.91
N GLU A 462 21.79 60.00 77.83
CA GLU A 462 22.31 61.37 77.89
C GLU A 462 21.37 62.28 78.69
N THR A 463 20.07 62.21 78.41
CA THR A 463 19.06 62.95 79.16
C THR A 463 19.08 62.54 80.64
N LEU A 464 19.07 61.24 80.94
CA LEU A 464 19.09 60.70 82.29
C LEU A 464 20.33 61.18 83.07
N ASN A 465 21.52 61.11 82.45
CA ASN A 465 22.76 61.59 83.02
C ASN A 465 22.73 63.10 83.31
N SER A 466 22.13 63.90 82.42
CA SER A 466 21.96 65.34 82.64
C SER A 466 21.11 65.65 83.88
N LYS A 467 20.11 64.79 84.20
CA LYS A 467 19.28 64.96 85.40
C LYS A 467 20.03 64.61 86.67
N TYR A 468 20.82 63.54 86.66
CA TYR A 468 21.73 63.21 87.76
C TYR A 468 22.75 64.34 88.05
N ASP A 469 23.14 65.11 87.03
CA ASP A 469 24.11 66.21 87.19
C ASP A 469 23.56 67.40 87.98
N LEU A 470 22.27 67.66 87.86
CA LEU A 470 21.57 68.74 88.57
C LEU A 470 21.38 68.44 90.07
N LEU A 471 21.52 67.18 90.50
CA LEU A 471 21.37 66.79 91.90
C LEU A 471 22.53 67.28 92.76
N LYS A 472 22.27 67.72 94.00
CA LYS A 472 23.33 68.07 94.99
C LYS A 472 23.91 66.82 95.66
N MET A 473 24.45 65.91 94.86
CA MET A 473 25.11 64.68 95.30
C MET A 473 26.64 64.83 95.32
N ASP A 474 27.31 64.00 96.11
CA ASP A 474 28.76 63.92 96.08
C ASP A 474 29.26 63.40 94.70
N ARG A 475 30.51 63.75 94.38
CA ARG A 475 31.11 63.47 93.07
C ARG A 475 31.24 61.96 92.78
N VAL A 476 31.39 61.13 93.81
CA VAL A 476 31.58 59.69 93.68
C VAL A 476 30.27 59.02 93.28
N SER A 477 29.18 59.35 93.97
CA SER A 477 27.84 58.84 93.68
C SER A 477 27.36 59.20 92.26
N LYS A 478 27.57 60.45 91.82
CA LYS A 478 27.27 60.85 90.43
C LYS A 478 28.06 60.05 89.39
N THR A 479 29.34 59.81 89.68
CA THR A 479 30.22 59.06 88.78
C THR A 479 29.81 57.59 88.68
N ARG A 480 29.28 57.02 89.78
CA ARG A 480 28.75 55.66 89.83
C ARG A 480 27.48 55.51 89.00
N GLU A 481 26.49 56.40 89.17
CA GLU A 481 25.24 56.35 88.39
C GLU A 481 25.47 56.56 86.88
N ARG A 482 26.32 57.52 86.49
CA ARG A 482 26.68 57.71 85.08
C ARG A 482 27.35 56.47 84.48
N PHE A 483 28.17 55.78 85.28
CA PHE A 483 28.83 54.57 84.84
C PHE A 483 27.82 53.41 84.71
N LYS A 484 26.89 53.26 85.65
CA LYS A 484 25.76 52.31 85.55
C LYS A 484 24.99 52.54 84.26
N ASN A 485 24.56 53.78 84.00
CA ASN A 485 23.85 54.17 82.79
C ASN A 485 24.65 53.87 81.52
N LYS A 486 25.96 54.14 81.53
CA LYS A 486 26.85 53.80 80.41
C LYS A 486 26.88 52.28 80.17
N VAL A 487 26.97 51.47 81.21
CA VAL A 487 26.98 50.00 81.08
C VAL A 487 25.65 49.53 80.51
N VAL A 488 24.51 49.98 81.04
CA VAL A 488 23.17 49.60 80.50
C VAL A 488 23.03 50.00 79.02
N ALA A 489 23.50 51.20 78.63
CA ALA A 489 23.51 51.63 77.24
C ALA A 489 24.36 50.72 76.34
N LEU A 490 25.56 50.34 76.79
CA LEU A 490 26.46 49.45 76.06
C LEU A 490 25.93 48.01 75.98
N THR A 491 25.24 47.55 77.01
CA THR A 491 24.67 46.19 77.06
C THR A 491 23.56 46.02 76.02
N ASN A 492 22.79 47.09 75.81
CA ASN A 492 21.68 47.11 74.87
C ASN A 492 22.02 47.67 73.48
N GLY A 493 23.20 48.27 73.29
CA GLY A 493 23.65 48.81 72.01
C GLY A 493 24.23 47.75 71.05
N ASP A 494 24.46 48.14 69.80
CA ASP A 494 25.08 47.26 68.82
C ASP A 494 26.53 46.89 69.16
N ASN A 495 26.90 45.64 68.87
CA ASN A 495 28.21 45.07 69.26
C ASN A 495 28.47 45.08 70.78
N SER A 496 27.43 45.06 71.61
CA SER A 496 27.47 44.98 73.08
C SER A 496 28.61 44.10 73.61
N ASN A 497 28.69 42.84 73.17
CA ASN A 497 29.76 41.91 73.54
C ASN A 497 31.19 42.42 73.27
N LYS A 498 31.42 43.14 72.16
CA LYS A 498 32.73 43.71 71.81
C LYS A 498 33.01 44.96 72.63
N GLN A 499 32.02 45.82 72.82
CA GLN A 499 32.16 47.08 73.56
C GLN A 499 32.37 46.84 75.06
N LEU A 500 31.62 45.93 75.67
CA LEU A 500 31.78 45.54 77.08
C LEU A 500 33.15 44.90 77.33
N LYS A 501 33.65 44.04 76.42
CA LYS A 501 35.03 43.51 76.47
C LYS A 501 36.08 44.62 76.46
N GLN A 502 35.90 45.64 75.62
CA GLN A 502 36.82 46.78 75.56
C GLN A 502 36.79 47.61 76.85
N GLU A 503 35.61 47.88 77.41
CA GLU A 503 35.49 48.62 78.67
C GLU A 503 36.08 47.85 79.86
N ARG A 504 35.85 46.53 79.96
CA ARG A 504 36.53 45.67 80.94
C ARG A 504 38.04 45.73 80.81
N PHE A 505 38.56 45.64 79.58
CA PHE A 505 40.00 45.73 79.33
C PHE A 505 40.58 47.08 79.80
N LYS A 506 39.91 48.20 79.48
CA LYS A 506 40.32 49.55 79.93
C LYS A 506 40.34 49.64 81.47
N LEU A 507 39.29 49.16 82.14
CA LEU A 507 39.22 49.18 83.61
C LEU A 507 40.33 48.33 84.24
N ARG A 508 40.56 47.12 83.72
CA ARG A 508 41.67 46.26 84.18
C ARG A 508 43.03 46.93 84.02
N GLN A 509 43.28 47.60 82.89
CA GLN A 509 44.51 48.34 82.67
C GLN A 509 44.66 49.53 83.64
N GLN A 510 43.57 50.23 83.94
CA GLN A 510 43.58 51.33 84.93
C GLN A 510 43.82 50.81 86.34
N ILE A 511 43.20 49.69 86.71
CA ILE A 511 43.43 48.98 87.98
C ILE A 511 44.91 48.61 88.11
N GLU A 512 45.50 47.95 87.10
CA GLU A 512 46.91 47.55 87.12
C GLU A 512 47.85 48.76 87.27
N ARG A 513 47.56 49.88 86.60
CA ARG A 513 48.34 51.12 86.74
C ARG A 513 48.21 51.72 88.14
N ALA A 514 47.01 51.73 88.70
CA ALA A 514 46.75 52.22 90.05
C ALA A 514 47.45 51.33 91.10
N GLU A 515 47.43 50.01 90.94
CA GLU A 515 48.13 49.04 91.80
C GLU A 515 49.65 49.23 91.74
N LYS A 516 50.24 49.38 90.55
CA LYS A 516 51.68 49.68 90.41
C LYS A 516 52.06 51.00 91.07
N LYS A 517 51.22 52.03 90.92
CA LYS A 517 51.44 53.34 91.54
C LYS A 517 51.32 53.27 93.06
N LEU A 518 50.34 52.51 93.57
CA LEU A 518 50.17 52.24 94.99
C LEU A 518 51.39 51.50 95.56
N ALA A 519 51.85 50.44 94.90
CA ALA A 519 53.04 49.70 95.29
C ALA A 519 54.29 50.59 95.28
N GLN A 520 54.44 51.50 94.30
CA GLN A 520 55.53 52.47 94.29
C GLN A 520 55.45 53.42 95.49
N TYR A 521 54.26 53.94 95.82
CA TYR A 521 54.10 54.79 97.00
C TYR A 521 54.35 54.03 98.31
N GLN A 522 53.91 52.77 98.42
CA GLN A 522 54.18 51.89 99.56
C GLN A 522 55.67 51.53 99.69
N ASN A 523 56.37 51.29 98.59
CA ASN A 523 57.82 51.07 98.63
C ASN A 523 58.56 52.35 99.02
N ASN A 524 58.13 53.51 98.47
CA ASN A 524 58.70 54.81 98.82
C ASN A 524 58.47 55.14 100.31
N ILE A 525 57.32 54.78 100.90
CA ILE A 525 57.07 55.03 102.33
C ILE A 525 58.05 54.28 103.23
N HIS A 526 58.50 53.10 102.80
CA HIS A 526 59.45 52.28 103.55
C HIS A 526 60.83 52.97 103.67
N PHE A 527 61.26 53.72 102.64
CA PHE A 527 62.49 54.53 102.68
C PHE A 527 62.44 55.70 103.68
N PHE A 528 61.24 56.14 104.07
CA PHE A 528 61.04 57.21 105.04
C PHE A 528 60.64 56.71 106.44
N SER A 529 60.55 55.38 106.62
CA SER A 529 60.20 54.76 107.90
C SER A 529 61.34 54.92 108.92
N GLY A 530 61.18 55.87 109.84
CA GLY A 530 62.19 56.23 110.86
C GLY A 530 62.33 57.73 111.13
N GLN A 531 61.78 58.61 110.27
CA GLN A 531 61.79 60.08 110.47
C GLN A 531 60.36 60.64 110.58
N ASN A 532 59.81 60.67 111.79
CA ASN A 532 58.41 61.04 112.08
C ASN A 532 58.02 62.53 111.86
N ALA A 533 58.83 63.32 111.15
CA ALA A 533 58.59 64.75 110.93
C ALA A 533 58.92 65.27 109.51
N ASN A 534 58.88 64.40 108.49
CA ASN A 534 59.14 64.82 107.10
C ASN A 534 57.84 65.18 106.36
N PRO A 535 57.65 66.41 105.84
CA PRO A 535 56.48 66.81 105.04
C PRO A 535 56.21 65.88 103.85
N LEU A 536 57.26 65.30 103.25
CA LEU A 536 57.16 64.34 102.14
C LEU A 536 56.46 63.04 102.53
N LEU A 537 56.56 62.60 103.80
CA LEU A 537 55.91 61.38 104.29
C LEU A 537 54.38 61.57 104.35
N LYS A 538 53.90 62.72 104.83
CA LYS A 538 52.47 63.05 104.85
C LYS A 538 51.86 63.12 103.44
N ASP A 539 52.61 63.65 102.48
CA ASP A 539 52.18 63.70 101.08
C ASP A 539 52.13 62.29 100.45
N ILE A 540 53.10 61.41 100.76
CA ILE A 540 53.06 60.00 100.33
C ILE A 540 51.86 59.27 100.95
N GLU A 541 51.60 59.42 102.25
CA GLU A 541 50.42 58.82 102.91
C GLU A 541 49.09 59.34 102.33
N LYS A 542 49.02 60.62 101.97
CA LYS A 542 47.87 61.20 101.28
C LYS A 542 47.70 60.59 99.88
N ASN A 543 48.78 60.45 99.13
CA ASN A 543 48.77 59.86 97.79
C ASN A 543 48.40 58.37 97.83
N ILE A 544 48.84 57.62 98.85
CA ILE A 544 48.43 56.22 99.10
C ILE A 544 46.91 56.16 99.27
N ARG A 545 46.36 56.92 100.23
CA ARG A 545 44.91 56.93 100.48
C ARG A 545 44.08 57.33 99.26
N GLN A 546 44.53 58.34 98.51
CA GLN A 546 43.84 58.75 97.27
C GLN A 546 43.93 57.68 96.17
N THR A 547 45.05 56.97 96.08
CA THR A 547 45.24 55.89 95.11
C THR A 547 44.42 54.66 95.48
N GLU A 548 44.32 54.31 96.77
CA GLU A 548 43.45 53.24 97.29
C GLU A 548 41.97 53.54 97.00
N GLN A 549 41.48 54.73 97.33
CA GLN A 549 40.11 55.13 97.01
C GLN A 549 39.81 55.11 95.51
N HIS A 550 40.76 55.51 94.67
CA HIS A 550 40.61 55.43 93.23
C HIS A 550 40.58 53.98 92.73
N LEU A 551 41.41 53.10 93.32
CA LEU A 551 41.46 51.68 93.01
C LEU A 551 40.12 51.00 93.35
N ASP A 552 39.54 51.28 94.51
CA ASP A 552 38.24 50.75 94.91
C ASP A 552 37.13 51.19 93.94
N GLN A 553 37.11 52.46 93.55
CA GLN A 553 36.16 52.96 92.54
C GLN A 553 36.29 52.27 91.18
N LEU A 554 37.51 51.91 90.77
CA LEU A 554 37.74 51.19 89.52
C LEU A 554 37.29 49.72 89.62
N LYS A 555 37.51 49.09 90.77
CA LYS A 555 37.04 47.73 91.07
C LYS A 555 35.52 47.67 91.13
N ASP A 556 34.86 48.63 91.79
CA ASP A 556 33.40 48.74 91.84
C ASP A 556 32.78 48.90 90.45
N LYS A 557 33.39 49.73 89.59
CA LYS A 557 32.96 49.87 88.19
C LYS A 557 33.11 48.57 87.41
N LEU A 558 34.21 47.84 87.62
CA LEU A 558 34.42 46.56 86.95
C LEU A 558 33.40 45.51 87.44
N GLN A 559 33.11 45.47 88.74
CA GLN A 559 32.11 44.59 89.32
C GLN A 559 30.71 44.90 88.79
N MET A 560 30.35 46.18 88.68
CA MET A 560 29.07 46.62 88.12
C MET A 560 28.85 46.18 86.67
N ILE A 561 29.92 46.03 85.86
CA ILE A 561 29.78 45.43 84.52
C ILE A 561 29.32 43.97 84.63
N TYR A 562 29.91 43.21 85.55
CA TYR A 562 29.57 41.79 85.73
C TYR A 562 28.14 41.61 86.25
N ASP A 563 27.77 42.36 87.28
CA ASP A 563 26.44 42.25 87.90
C ASP A 563 25.31 42.58 86.89
N LEU A 564 25.50 43.60 86.05
CA LEU A 564 24.52 43.99 85.03
C LEU A 564 24.52 43.08 83.78
N GLU A 565 25.62 42.38 83.50
CA GLU A 565 25.64 41.34 82.46
C GLU A 565 24.86 40.10 82.90
N ASP A 566 24.95 39.73 84.17
CA ASP A 566 24.25 38.56 84.75
C ASP A 566 22.74 38.81 84.94
N GLU A 567 22.29 40.06 85.07
CA GLU A 567 20.86 40.43 85.13
C GLU A 567 20.17 40.47 83.75
N VAL A 568 20.94 40.61 82.67
CA VAL A 568 20.44 40.78 81.29
C VAL A 568 20.58 39.50 80.45
N GLY A 569 21.42 38.56 80.87
CA GLY A 569 21.52 37.20 80.30
C GLY A 569 20.45 36.25 80.82
#